data_AF-A0A6F9CAM9-F1
#
_entry.id   AF-A0A6F9CAM9-F1
#
_cell.length_a   1.000
_cell.length_b   1.000
_cell.length_c   1.000
_cell.angle_alpha   90.00
_cell.angle_beta   90.00
_cell.angle_gamma   90.00
#
_symmetry.space_group_name_H-M   'P 1'
#
loop_
_entity.id
_entity.type
_entity.pdbx_description
1 polymer ?
#
loop_
_entity_poly.entity_id
_entity_poly.type
_entity_poly.pdbx_seq_one_letter_code
_entity_poly.pdbx_strand_id
1 'polypeptide(L)'
;MKLSKEMVEGMGGMQSEQYQEFRKQCYTAFLHLMRYSNLILNLLSLMVDGNIPDIALEPDKTVKVQVKFRLDLSDKEAVHHMQSLIDESVGALFSAMVEQIHKFAQVTGTDEKDRQIIWLRRD
;
A
#
# COMPACT_ATOMS: atom_id res chain seq x y z
N MET A 1 1.15 -0.77 -2.80
CA MET A 1 -0.28 -1.12 -3.02
C MET A 1 -1.14 0.13 -2.75
N LYS A 2 -2.33 0.27 -3.38
CA LYS A 2 -3.25 1.37 -3.07
C LYS A 2 -4.15 0.97 -1.90
N LEU A 3 -3.69 1.24 -0.69
CA LEU A 3 -4.42 1.00 0.55
C LEU A 3 -4.41 2.31 1.35
N SER A 4 -5.57 2.84 1.71
CA SER A 4 -5.66 4.06 2.52
C SER A 4 -5.77 3.72 4.01
N LYS A 5 -5.52 4.71 4.85
CA LYS A 5 -5.63 4.58 6.30
C LYS A 5 -7.05 4.20 6.73
N GLU A 6 -8.04 4.86 6.15
CA GLU A 6 -9.46 4.69 6.46
C GLU A 6 -9.93 3.27 6.11
N MET A 7 -9.36 2.67 5.05
CA MET A 7 -9.62 1.27 4.70
C MET A 7 -9.10 0.31 5.78
N VAL A 8 -7.91 0.59 6.33
CA VAL A 8 -7.31 -0.22 7.41
C VAL A 8 -8.08 -0.06 8.71
N GLU A 9 -8.45 1.16 9.06
CA GLU A 9 -9.29 1.45 10.24
C GLU A 9 -10.67 0.82 10.11
N GLY A 10 -11.27 0.82 8.91
CA GLY A 10 -12.53 0.15 8.62
C GLY A 10 -12.48 -1.37 8.80
N MET A 11 -11.30 -1.98 8.69
CA MET A 11 -11.07 -3.39 9.02
C MET A 11 -10.78 -3.62 10.52
N GLY A 12 -10.82 -2.60 11.38
CA GLY A 12 -10.51 -2.72 12.81
C GLY A 12 -9.04 -2.50 13.16
N GLY A 13 -8.24 -2.00 12.22
CA GLY A 13 -6.81 -1.73 12.43
C GLY A 13 -5.90 -2.94 12.22
N MET A 14 -4.59 -2.73 12.23
CA MET A 14 -3.60 -3.76 11.86
C MET A 14 -3.58 -5.00 12.77
N GLN A 15 -4.03 -4.83 14.01
CA GLN A 15 -4.06 -5.92 15.00
C GLN A 15 -5.39 -6.69 14.97
N SER A 16 -6.36 -6.28 14.15
CA SER A 16 -7.62 -6.98 14.05
C SER A 16 -7.46 -8.30 13.30
N GLU A 17 -8.30 -9.26 13.65
CA GLU A 17 -8.40 -10.53 12.94
C GLU A 17 -8.80 -10.31 11.47
N GLN A 18 -9.68 -9.34 11.21
CA GLN A 18 -10.16 -9.01 9.87
C GLN A 18 -9.03 -8.48 8.97
N TYR A 19 -8.11 -7.69 9.52
CA TYR A 19 -6.94 -7.24 8.77
C TYR A 19 -5.99 -8.40 8.45
N GLN A 20 -5.79 -9.34 9.38
CA GLN A 20 -4.98 -10.54 9.11
C GLN A 20 -5.63 -11.43 8.04
N GLU A 21 -6.95 -11.60 8.07
CA GLU A 21 -7.68 -12.34 7.04
C GLU A 21 -7.62 -11.63 5.68
N PHE A 22 -7.75 -10.30 5.63
CA PHE A 22 -7.52 -9.51 4.41
C PHE A 22 -6.15 -9.80 3.80
N ARG A 23 -5.07 -9.76 4.61
CA ARG A 23 -3.71 -10.06 4.14
C ARG A 23 -3.64 -11.46 3.54
N LYS A 24 -4.16 -12.46 4.25
CA LYS A 24 -4.19 -13.86 3.79
C LYS A 24 -4.96 -14.01 2.46
N GLN A 25 -6.07 -13.30 2.30
CA GLN A 25 -6.83 -13.28 1.05
C GLN A 25 -6.03 -12.63 -0.08
N CYS A 26 -5.32 -11.52 0.16
CA CYS A 26 -4.43 -10.93 -0.83
C CYS A 26 -3.34 -11.90 -1.30
N TYR A 27 -2.71 -12.62 -0.36
CA TYR A 27 -1.68 -13.62 -0.69
C TYR A 27 -2.25 -14.74 -1.55
N THR A 28 -3.38 -15.30 -1.12
CA THR A 28 -4.05 -16.40 -1.82
C THR A 28 -4.47 -15.97 -3.22
N ALA A 29 -5.11 -14.80 -3.35
CA ALA A 29 -5.53 -14.27 -4.64
C ALA A 29 -4.34 -14.05 -5.58
N PHE A 30 -3.24 -13.50 -5.07
CA PHE A 30 -2.03 -13.29 -5.88
C PHE A 30 -1.46 -14.60 -6.44
N LEU A 31 -1.34 -15.63 -5.61
CA LEU A 31 -0.88 -16.95 -6.06
C LEU A 31 -1.79 -17.56 -7.13
N HIS A 32 -3.11 -17.42 -6.97
CA HIS A 32 -4.06 -17.89 -7.98
C HIS A 32 -3.88 -17.13 -9.29
N LEU A 33 -3.76 -15.80 -9.23
CA LEU A 33 -3.54 -14.97 -10.41
C LEU A 33 -2.21 -15.31 -11.12
N MET A 34 -1.14 -15.60 -10.38
CA MET A 34 0.14 -16.07 -10.96
C MET A 34 -0.05 -17.38 -11.73
N ARG A 35 -0.82 -18.32 -11.17
CA ARG A 35 -1.10 -19.61 -11.81
C ARG A 35 -1.88 -19.49 -13.12
N TYR A 36 -2.75 -18.50 -13.24
CA TYR A 36 -3.54 -18.24 -14.46
C TYR A 36 -2.96 -17.12 -15.34
N SER A 37 -1.74 -16.65 -15.04
CA SER A 37 -1.10 -15.51 -15.73
C SER A 37 -1.02 -15.71 -17.25
N ASN A 38 -0.68 -16.89 -17.75
CA ASN A 38 -0.61 -17.18 -19.19
C ASN A 38 -1.93 -16.91 -19.92
N LEU A 39 -3.07 -17.32 -19.33
CA LEU A 39 -4.39 -17.06 -19.91
C LEU A 39 -4.68 -15.56 -19.94
N ILE A 40 -4.39 -14.85 -18.84
CA ILE A 40 -4.62 -13.41 -18.71
C ILE A 40 -3.75 -12.64 -19.72
N LEU A 41 -2.47 -13.00 -19.86
CA LEU A 41 -1.53 -12.36 -20.78
C LEU A 41 -1.89 -12.62 -22.24
N ASN A 42 -2.35 -13.83 -22.58
CA ASN A 42 -2.84 -14.14 -23.92
C ASN A 42 -4.08 -13.32 -24.26
N LEU A 43 -5.03 -13.20 -23.32
CA LEU A 43 -6.21 -12.36 -23.52
C LEU A 43 -5.83 -10.88 -23.71
N LEU A 44 -4.92 -10.35 -22.89
CA LEU A 44 -4.43 -8.98 -23.01
C LEU A 44 -3.72 -8.74 -24.34
N SER A 45 -2.96 -9.72 -24.84
CA SER A 45 -2.29 -9.64 -26.15
C SER A 45 -3.30 -9.53 -27.29
N LEU A 46 -4.43 -10.23 -27.21
CA LEU A 46 -5.52 -10.13 -28.18
C LEU A 46 -6.28 -8.79 -28.08
N MET A 47 -6.30 -8.15 -26.91
CA MET A 47 -6.96 -6.86 -26.71
C MET A 47 -6.15 -5.65 -27.20
N VAL A 48 -4.88 -5.82 -27.57
CA VAL A 48 -4.03 -4.73 -28.10
C VAL A 48 -4.64 -4.11 -29.35
N ASP A 49 -5.26 -4.92 -30.21
CA ASP A 49 -5.94 -4.46 -31.43
C ASP A 49 -7.40 -4.02 -31.21
N GLY A 50 -7.90 -4.11 -29.96
CA GLY A 50 -9.30 -3.86 -29.61
C GLY A 50 -9.72 -2.39 -29.45
N ASN A 51 -8.85 -1.44 -29.84
CA ASN A 51 -9.07 0.01 -29.75
C ASN A 51 -9.44 0.54 -28.36
N ILE A 52 -8.97 -0.13 -27.29
CA ILE A 52 -9.10 0.39 -25.93
C ILE A 52 -8.03 1.49 -25.75
N PRO A 53 -8.40 2.76 -25.46
CA PRO A 53 -7.47 3.89 -25.51
C PRO A 53 -6.22 3.71 -24.65
N ASP A 54 -6.36 3.10 -23.47
CA ASP A 54 -5.25 2.81 -22.58
C ASP A 54 -4.43 1.58 -23.00
N ILE A 55 -4.90 0.70 -23.89
CA ILE A 55 -4.17 -0.53 -24.28
C ILE A 55 -3.54 -0.35 -25.66
N ALA A 56 -4.27 0.26 -26.60
CA ALA A 56 -3.83 0.50 -27.97
C ALA A 56 -2.63 1.47 -28.07
N LEU A 57 -2.42 2.32 -27.04
CA LEU A 57 -1.35 3.32 -27.05
C LEU A 57 0.05 2.76 -26.72
N GLU A 58 0.15 1.57 -26.12
CA GLU A 58 1.43 1.03 -25.63
C GLU A 58 1.48 -0.52 -25.70
N PRO A 59 2.09 -1.12 -26.75
CA PRO A 59 2.31 -2.58 -26.80
C PRO A 59 3.14 -3.11 -25.61
N ASP A 60 3.93 -2.25 -24.96
CA ASP A 60 4.71 -2.58 -23.75
C ASP A 60 3.84 -2.82 -22.50
N LYS A 61 2.54 -2.49 -22.50
CA LYS A 61 1.69 -2.66 -21.31
C LYS A 61 1.48 -4.13 -20.95
N THR A 62 1.39 -5.03 -21.93
CA THR A 62 1.29 -6.47 -21.66
C THR A 62 2.55 -6.97 -20.97
N VAL A 63 3.73 -6.49 -21.38
CA VAL A 63 5.02 -6.79 -20.73
C VAL A 63 5.05 -6.21 -19.30
N LYS A 64 4.59 -4.97 -19.11
CA LYS A 64 4.47 -4.36 -17.76
C LYS A 64 3.56 -5.18 -16.83
N VAL A 65 2.45 -5.74 -17.36
CA VAL A 65 1.56 -6.62 -16.58
C VAL A 65 2.23 -7.95 -16.26
N GLN A 66 2.94 -8.55 -17.22
CA GLN A 66 3.72 -9.78 -16.99
C GLN A 66 4.73 -9.61 -15.86
N VAL A 67 5.49 -8.50 -15.86
CA VAL A 67 6.46 -8.18 -14.80
C VAL A 67 5.78 -8.09 -13.42
N LYS A 68 4.55 -7.58 -13.34
CA LYS A 68 3.81 -7.49 -12.07
C LYS A 68 3.37 -8.84 -11.52
N PHE A 69 3.22 -9.86 -12.35
CA PHE A 69 2.92 -11.21 -11.87
C PHE A 69 4.10 -11.87 -11.17
N ARG A 70 5.33 -11.37 -11.36
CA ARG A 70 6.52 -11.90 -10.68
C ARG A 70 6.66 -13.42 -10.79
N LEU A 71 6.51 -13.92 -12.02
CA LEU A 71 6.62 -15.34 -12.35
C LEU A 71 8.03 -15.91 -12.11
N ASP A 72 9.00 -15.04 -11.79
CA ASP A 72 10.35 -15.38 -11.31
C ASP A 72 10.37 -15.94 -9.88
N LEU A 73 9.31 -15.73 -9.10
CA LEU A 73 9.26 -16.09 -7.69
C LEU A 73 8.56 -17.44 -7.45
N SER A 74 9.04 -18.20 -6.46
CA SER A 74 8.29 -19.32 -5.88
C SER A 74 7.09 -18.83 -5.07
N ASP A 75 6.11 -19.71 -4.81
CA ASP A 75 4.93 -19.37 -4.00
C ASP A 75 5.28 -18.72 -2.66
N LYS A 76 6.32 -19.20 -1.98
CA LYS A 76 6.77 -18.62 -0.70
C LYS A 76 7.32 -17.20 -0.87
N GLU A 77 8.14 -16.99 -1.89
CA GLU A 77 8.72 -15.70 -2.20
C GLU A 77 7.66 -14.70 -2.68
N ALA A 78 6.66 -15.17 -3.44
CA ALA A 78 5.52 -14.40 -3.87
C ALA A 78 4.66 -13.91 -2.69
N VAL A 79 4.44 -14.76 -1.68
CA VAL A 79 3.77 -14.35 -0.44
C VAL A 79 4.59 -13.28 0.29
N HIS A 80 5.90 -13.47 0.44
CA HIS A 80 6.77 -12.47 1.07
C HIS A 80 6.80 -11.15 0.29
N HIS A 81 6.82 -11.22 -1.04
CA HIS A 81 6.73 -10.05 -1.90
C HIS A 81 5.42 -9.28 -1.68
N MET A 82 4.29 -10.00 -1.68
CA MET A 82 2.99 -9.38 -1.41
C MET A 82 2.94 -8.77 -0.02
N GLN A 83 3.43 -9.49 1.00
CA GLN A 83 3.54 -8.98 2.37
C GLN A 83 4.32 -7.66 2.42
N SER A 84 5.49 -7.58 1.77
CA SER A 84 6.29 -6.35 1.71
C SER A 84 5.51 -5.20 1.08
N LEU A 85 4.77 -5.46 -0.01
CA LEU A 85 3.93 -4.45 -0.65
C LEU A 85 2.79 -3.94 0.25
N ILE A 86 2.20 -4.81 1.08
CA ILE A 86 1.19 -4.40 2.07
C ILE A 86 1.85 -3.53 3.14
N ASP A 87 2.95 -4.02 3.70
CA ASP A 87 3.63 -3.41 4.83
C ASP A 87 4.23 -2.04 4.45
N GLU A 88 4.80 -1.87 3.25
CA GLU A 88 5.24 -0.57 2.72
C GLU A 88 4.08 0.42 2.57
N SER A 89 2.92 -0.06 2.11
CA SER A 89 1.75 0.79 1.91
C SER A 89 1.20 1.32 3.23
N VAL A 90 1.36 0.55 4.31
CA VAL A 90 0.82 0.87 5.64
C VAL A 90 1.88 1.57 6.50
N GLY A 91 3.15 1.20 6.37
CA GLY A 91 4.28 1.84 7.05
C GLY A 91 4.47 3.29 6.61
N ALA A 92 4.26 3.60 5.33
CA ALA A 92 4.22 4.99 4.86
C ALA A 92 3.11 5.81 5.53
N LEU A 93 1.94 5.19 5.74
CA LEU A 93 0.83 5.81 6.48
C LEU A 93 1.19 6.01 7.96
N PHE A 94 1.84 5.03 8.59
CA PHE A 94 2.26 5.10 9.98
C PHE A 94 3.31 6.19 10.22
N SER A 95 4.35 6.29 9.39
CA SER A 95 5.36 7.34 9.49
C SER A 95 4.73 8.73 9.39
N ALA A 96 3.79 8.91 8.45
CA ALA A 96 3.06 10.16 8.31
C ALA A 96 2.20 10.47 9.56
N MET A 97 1.53 9.47 10.14
CA MET A 97 0.74 9.66 11.36
C MET A 97 1.59 9.98 12.60
N VAL A 98 2.69 9.25 12.80
CA VAL A 98 3.63 9.51 13.91
C VAL A 98 4.21 10.92 13.79
N GLU A 99 4.54 11.36 12.59
CA GLU A 99 5.02 12.72 12.36
C GLU A 99 3.96 13.78 12.70
N GLN A 100 2.68 13.54 12.38
CA GLN A 100 1.59 14.45 12.75
C GLN A 100 1.37 14.51 14.27
N ILE A 101 1.41 13.35 14.95
CA ILE A 101 1.32 13.31 16.43
C ILE A 101 2.52 14.01 17.05
N HIS A 102 3.72 13.78 16.53
CA HIS A 102 4.93 14.41 17.02
C HIS A 102 4.91 15.93 16.81
N LYS A 103 4.44 16.41 15.65
CA LYS A 103 4.24 17.84 15.37
C LYS A 103 3.20 18.46 16.31
N PHE A 104 2.08 17.77 16.53
CA PHE A 104 1.04 18.24 17.45
C PHE A 104 1.58 18.35 18.89
N ALA A 105 2.30 17.33 19.36
CA ALA A 105 2.94 17.34 20.68
C ALA A 105 4.04 18.40 20.82
N GLN A 106 4.79 18.69 19.75
CA GLN A 106 5.76 19.79 19.73
C GLN A 106 5.07 21.15 19.82
N VAL A 107 3.99 21.37 19.06
CA VAL A 107 3.25 22.63 19.09
C VAL A 107 2.64 22.86 20.47
N THR A 108 2.01 21.85 21.08
CA THR A 108 1.43 21.97 22.42
C THR A 108 2.48 22.10 23.52
N GLY A 109 3.61 21.40 23.41
CA GLY A 109 4.72 21.52 24.36
C GLY A 109 5.52 22.83 24.24
N THR A 110 5.47 23.51 23.09
CA THR A 110 6.13 24.81 22.89
C THR A 110 5.26 25.96 23.42
N ASP A 111 3.93 25.88 23.29
CA ASP A 111 2.98 26.86 23.85
C ASP A 111 3.08 26.94 25.38
N GLU A 112 3.32 25.81 26.06
CA GLU A 112 3.46 25.76 27.53
C GLU A 112 4.77 26.39 28.02
N LYS A 113 5.88 26.21 27.28
CA LYS A 113 7.16 26.86 27.58
C LYS A 113 7.12 28.36 27.30
N ASP A 114 6.50 28.78 26.21
CA ASP A 114 6.36 30.21 25.88
C ASP A 114 5.45 30.94 26.86
N ARG A 115 4.38 30.30 27.35
CA ARG A 115 3.56 30.86 28.44
C ARG A 115 4.36 31.07 29.72
N GLN A 116 5.20 30.12 30.13
CA GLN A 116 6.04 30.29 31.33
C GLN A 116 7.10 31.39 31.18
N ILE A 117 7.65 31.59 29.98
CA ILE A 117 8.62 32.66 29.71
C ILE A 117 7.96 34.06 29.77
N ILE A 118 6.69 34.18 29.37
CA ILE A 118 5.94 35.44 29.46
C ILE A 118 5.61 35.80 30.93
N TRP A 119 5.37 34.81 31.80
CA TRP A 119 5.16 35.05 33.23
C TRP A 119 6.46 35.44 33.97
N LEU A 120 7.62 34.88 33.60
CA LEU A 120 8.91 35.19 34.22
C LEU A 120 9.53 36.54 33.80
N ARG A 121 8.94 37.25 32.85
CA ARG A 121 9.41 38.56 32.37
C ARG A 121 8.55 39.74 32.84
N ARG A 122 7.56 39.50 33.70
CA ARG A 122 6.58 40.49 34.17
C ARG A 122 6.72 40.86 35.65
N ASP A 123 7.82 40.48 36.29
CA ASP A 123 8.33 41.00 37.57
C ASP A 123 9.74 41.57 37.35
#